data_AF-A0A935Z8E9-F1
#
_entry.id   AF-A0A935Z8E9-F1
#
_cell.length_a   1.000
_cell.length_b   1.000
_cell.length_c   1.000
_cell.angle_alpha   90.00
_cell.angle_beta   90.00
_cell.angle_gamma   90.00
#
_symmetry.space_group_name_H-M   'P 1'
#
loop_
_entity.id
_entity.type
_entity.pdbx_description
1 polymer ?
#
loop_
_entity_poly.entity_id
_entity_poly.type
_entity_poly.pdbx_seq_one_letter_code
_entity_poly.pdbx_strand_id
1 'polypeptide(L)'
;MALRSLVSASSIVTASLFGLGLASVGCSGSPLDPPVGTAEGAVIGGAADTTHEAVVAIISQRGNEAGACSGTIVKKQGRVAWVLTAAHCVDIPPTIVFMGPNYDSPDAKRFEVLDYTAHPSYNGQTGNPADVAVVRVLGANDRTPVIPITDSPDGLAVGNRLTSVGYGRTTPSGASGGDNTIRKVIQMSVTELSTTHVGYRYTNGNICQGDSGGPALRGTGSAERVVAVHSYVVGDCRFEAYSARLTNASNYQYVQRELAKAVPADTCDICTRAENSGDNTCAAKQSACFADKDCAALAECRNKCGTTACTQACDDKNPRGLSKLNAAIYCSCDESTCGALCTGECRLAPKCGIALGAEACAKCTTGSCCDAVSACAADADCFVCLRAGANADASCATNKLRKAVADCAATKCKAECASDPIGQGGEPAPTPGEPGAPGGASTVTTTTTGCSTSAAPGGGVGGLGLAFGAVAMGLAARRRRRLG
;
A
#
# COMPACT_ATOMS: atom_id res chain seq x y z
N MET A 1 3.48 -21.51 -43.15
CA MET A 1 4.75 -22.25 -42.93
C MET A 1 4.94 -22.28 -41.42
N ALA A 2 4.66 -23.34 -40.66
CA ALA A 2 4.92 -24.79 -40.86
C ALA A 2 6.45 -25.04 -40.85
N LEU A 3 7.07 -25.79 -39.94
CA LEU A 3 6.77 -27.10 -39.31
C LEU A 3 7.20 -27.13 -37.80
N ARG A 4 6.55 -27.89 -36.88
CA ARG A 4 6.91 -29.24 -36.31
C ARG A 4 8.26 -29.31 -35.54
N SER A 5 8.46 -30.07 -34.44
CA SER A 5 7.78 -31.30 -33.96
C SER A 5 7.82 -31.47 -32.42
N LEU A 6 6.96 -32.37 -31.91
CA LEU A 6 6.99 -32.98 -30.56
C LEU A 6 7.55 -34.41 -30.62
N VAL A 7 7.87 -35.00 -29.44
CA VAL A 7 7.56 -36.37 -28.96
C VAL A 7 8.73 -37.05 -28.20
N SER A 8 8.35 -37.80 -27.16
CA SER A 8 9.15 -38.47 -26.11
C SER A 8 9.44 -39.96 -26.39
N ALA A 9 10.51 -40.49 -25.78
CA ALA A 9 10.71 -41.91 -25.42
C ALA A 9 11.61 -41.94 -24.16
N SER A 10 11.25 -42.51 -23.00
CA SER A 10 10.89 -43.90 -22.64
C SER A 10 12.07 -44.82 -22.28
N SER A 11 12.46 -44.78 -21.00
CA SER A 11 12.50 -45.91 -20.05
C SER A 11 13.33 -47.20 -20.24
N ILE A 12 14.14 -47.47 -19.19
CA ILE A 12 14.35 -48.76 -18.47
C ILE A 12 15.34 -49.81 -19.06
N VAL A 13 15.93 -50.59 -18.12
CA VAL A 13 16.81 -51.80 -18.19
C VAL A 13 18.20 -51.49 -17.57
N THR A 14 18.71 -52.18 -16.52
CA THR A 14 18.31 -53.43 -15.81
C THR A 14 18.71 -53.40 -14.32
N ALA A 15 18.12 -54.28 -13.50
CA ALA A 15 18.54 -54.57 -12.12
C ALA A 15 19.11 -55.99 -11.98
N SER A 16 20.07 -56.20 -11.07
CA SER A 16 20.50 -57.48 -10.46
C SER A 16 21.65 -57.24 -9.45
N LEU A 17 21.89 -58.04 -8.40
CA LEU A 17 21.05 -58.78 -7.44
C LEU A 17 21.97 -59.41 -6.36
N PHE A 18 21.52 -59.47 -5.09
CA PHE A 18 22.07 -60.25 -3.95
C PHE A 18 23.49 -59.99 -3.38
N GLY A 19 23.61 -60.08 -2.04
CA GLY A 19 24.90 -60.18 -1.33
C GLY A 19 24.87 -59.86 0.18
N LEU A 20 24.36 -60.79 1.00
CA LEU A 20 24.23 -60.70 2.47
C LEU A 20 25.52 -60.32 3.24
N GLY A 21 25.36 -59.64 4.38
CA GLY A 21 26.42 -59.49 5.40
C GLY A 21 25.98 -58.73 6.67
N LEU A 22 25.44 -59.42 7.67
CA LEU A 22 25.19 -58.85 9.01
C LEU A 22 26.47 -58.90 9.87
N ALA A 23 26.80 -57.78 10.53
CA ALA A 23 27.60 -57.79 11.75
C ALA A 23 27.18 -56.61 12.65
N SER A 24 26.73 -56.89 13.87
CA SER A 24 26.27 -55.88 14.83
C SER A 24 27.36 -55.55 15.85
N VAL A 25 27.70 -54.27 15.99
CA VAL A 25 28.33 -53.72 17.19
C VAL A 25 27.56 -52.46 17.58
N GLY A 26 27.05 -52.42 18.80
CA GLY A 26 26.33 -51.27 19.33
C GLY A 26 27.26 -50.26 20.01
N CYS A 27 26.93 -48.98 19.92
CA CYS A 27 27.35 -47.95 20.87
C CYS A 27 26.17 -47.03 21.14
N SER A 28 25.85 -46.83 22.42
CA SER A 28 24.78 -45.95 22.87
C SER A 28 25.27 -44.50 22.91
N GLY A 29 24.51 -43.58 22.31
CA GLY A 29 24.77 -42.15 22.36
C GLY A 29 23.60 -41.38 21.75
N SER A 30 23.09 -40.38 22.45
CA SER A 30 21.84 -39.68 22.13
C SER A 30 21.89 -38.92 20.79
N PRO A 31 20.75 -38.78 20.08
CA PRO A 31 20.63 -37.80 19.00
C PRO A 31 20.56 -36.40 19.61
N LEU A 32 21.69 -35.69 19.59
CA LEU A 32 21.70 -34.23 19.60
C LEU A 32 21.98 -33.78 18.18
N ASP A 33 20.91 -33.68 17.39
CA ASP A 33 20.94 -32.86 16.18
C ASP A 33 21.40 -31.45 16.59
N PRO A 34 22.49 -30.90 16.03
CA PRO A 34 22.69 -29.46 16.12
C PRO A 34 21.50 -28.81 15.40
N PRO A 35 20.80 -27.84 16.00
CA PRO A 35 19.79 -27.10 15.26
C PRO A 35 20.46 -26.50 14.03
N VAL A 36 19.96 -26.85 12.85
CA VAL A 36 20.40 -26.26 11.59
C VAL A 36 20.05 -24.78 11.66
N GLY A 37 21.02 -23.97 12.07
CA GLY A 37 20.88 -22.53 12.14
C GLY A 37 20.48 -22.01 10.77
N THR A 38 19.29 -21.43 10.69
CA THR A 38 18.80 -20.77 9.47
C THR A 38 19.82 -19.72 9.07
N ALA A 39 20.38 -19.87 7.87
CA ALA A 39 21.25 -18.86 7.28
C ALA A 39 20.42 -17.65 6.85
N GLU A 40 20.03 -16.82 7.82
CA GLU A 40 19.32 -15.58 7.61
C GLU A 40 20.26 -14.56 6.96
N GLY A 41 19.86 -14.07 5.78
CA GLY A 41 20.83 -13.50 4.85
C GLY A 41 20.36 -12.29 4.06
N ALA A 42 21.28 -11.31 4.08
CA ALA A 42 21.65 -10.26 3.14
C ALA A 42 20.58 -9.22 2.75
N VAL A 43 20.82 -7.94 2.38
CA VAL A 43 21.97 -7.00 2.35
C VAL A 43 23.30 -7.55 2.86
N ILE A 44 24.24 -7.76 1.93
CA ILE A 44 25.21 -8.87 1.94
C ILE A 44 25.67 -9.27 3.34
N GLY A 45 25.27 -10.46 3.80
CA GLY A 45 25.63 -11.02 5.12
C GLY A 45 24.79 -10.58 6.34
N GLY A 46 23.88 -9.62 6.19
CA GLY A 46 22.97 -9.18 7.27
C GLY A 46 21.74 -10.08 7.50
N ALA A 47 20.93 -9.77 8.50
CA ALA A 47 19.67 -10.47 8.80
C ALA A 47 18.45 -9.76 8.21
N ALA A 48 17.27 -10.40 8.27
CA ALA A 48 15.99 -9.73 8.02
C ALA A 48 15.67 -8.73 9.16
N ASP A 49 15.22 -7.53 8.82
CA ASP A 49 14.83 -6.52 9.82
C ASP A 49 13.32 -6.32 9.90
N THR A 50 12.82 -6.41 11.14
CA THR A 50 11.45 -6.03 11.51
C THR A 50 11.41 -4.92 12.55
N THR A 51 12.56 -4.45 13.06
CA THR A 51 12.64 -3.59 14.26
C THR A 51 12.88 -2.11 13.96
N HIS A 52 13.55 -1.78 12.86
CA HIS A 52 13.89 -0.39 12.51
C HIS A 52 12.80 0.22 11.61
N GLU A 53 11.56 0.32 12.11
CA GLU A 53 10.42 0.76 11.30
C GLU A 53 10.59 2.15 10.65
N ALA A 54 11.36 3.06 11.25
CA ALA A 54 11.67 4.37 10.68
C ALA A 54 12.55 4.32 9.42
N VAL A 55 13.16 3.18 9.11
CA VAL A 55 13.96 2.99 7.90
C VAL A 55 13.04 2.54 6.76
N VAL A 56 13.04 3.37 5.71
CA VAL A 56 12.07 3.37 4.61
C VAL A 56 12.76 3.15 3.28
N ALA A 57 12.03 2.60 2.31
CA ALA A 57 12.46 2.55 0.92
C ALA A 57 11.95 3.79 0.17
N ILE A 58 12.80 4.36 -0.68
CA ILE A 58 12.48 5.51 -1.53
C ILE A 58 12.51 5.02 -2.98
N ILE A 59 11.38 5.15 -3.67
CA ILE A 59 11.28 4.81 -5.10
C ILE A 59 11.27 6.12 -5.88
N SER A 60 12.15 6.20 -6.89
CA SER A 60 12.33 7.36 -7.75
C SER A 60 12.07 6.99 -9.20
N GLN A 61 11.48 7.90 -9.99
CA GLN A 61 11.17 7.64 -11.40
C GLN A 61 11.28 8.89 -12.29
N ARG A 62 11.85 8.72 -13.49
CA ARG A 62 11.83 9.71 -14.59
C ARG A 62 11.59 8.98 -15.92
N GLY A 63 10.34 8.98 -16.38
CA GLY A 63 9.96 8.26 -17.60
C GLY A 63 10.20 6.75 -17.46
N ASN A 64 11.15 6.22 -18.23
CA ASN A 64 11.57 4.81 -18.18
C ASN A 64 12.70 4.54 -17.17
N GLU A 65 13.34 5.57 -16.62
CA GLU A 65 14.34 5.44 -15.56
C GLU A 65 13.63 5.27 -14.22
N ALA A 66 14.07 4.29 -13.43
CA ALA A 66 13.58 4.03 -12.09
C ALA A 66 14.75 3.69 -11.16
N GLY A 67 14.68 4.15 -9.91
CA GLY A 67 15.66 3.88 -8.87
C GLY A 67 14.97 3.45 -7.57
N ALA A 68 15.68 2.66 -6.77
CA ALA A 68 15.31 2.33 -5.40
C ALA A 68 16.48 2.67 -4.48
N CYS A 69 16.19 3.41 -3.42
CA CYS A 69 17.11 3.77 -2.36
C CYS A 69 16.49 3.46 -0.99
N SER A 70 17.27 3.65 0.06
CA SER A 70 16.82 3.64 1.44
C SER A 70 16.80 5.06 2.02
N GLY A 71 16.18 5.23 3.18
CA GLY A 71 16.12 6.49 3.91
C GLY A 71 15.68 6.26 5.36
N THR A 72 15.74 7.29 6.19
CA THR A 72 15.31 7.22 7.61
C THR A 72 14.41 8.39 7.96
N ILE A 73 13.25 8.11 8.57
CA ILE A 73 12.40 9.15 9.16
C ILE A 73 13.13 9.70 10.42
N VAL A 74 13.64 10.93 10.32
CA VAL A 74 14.45 11.59 11.38
C VAL A 74 13.68 12.66 12.16
N LYS A 75 12.52 13.09 11.65
CA LYS A 75 11.60 14.02 12.32
C LYS A 75 10.18 13.79 11.79
N LYS A 76 9.17 14.06 12.63
CA LYS A 76 7.78 14.27 12.22
C LYS A 76 7.19 15.52 12.89
N GLN A 77 6.19 16.12 12.27
CA GLN A 77 5.45 17.27 12.79
C GLN A 77 4.09 17.34 12.09
N GLY A 78 3.01 17.11 12.85
CA GLY A 78 1.67 16.96 12.27
C GLY A 78 1.65 15.91 11.16
N ARG A 79 1.08 16.28 10.00
CA ARG A 79 0.93 15.42 8.82
C ARG A 79 2.23 15.15 8.04
N VAL A 80 3.36 15.76 8.41
CA VAL A 80 4.63 15.72 7.66
C VAL A 80 5.71 14.93 8.40
N ALA A 81 6.45 14.09 7.67
CA ALA A 81 7.70 13.47 8.11
C ALA A 81 8.88 13.90 7.23
N TRP A 82 10.08 13.95 7.81
CA TRP A 82 11.34 14.24 7.13
C TRP A 82 12.15 12.94 7.05
N VAL A 83 12.37 12.47 5.82
CA VAL A 83 13.19 11.31 5.50
C VAL A 83 14.58 11.80 5.08
N LEU A 84 15.59 11.48 5.89
CA LEU A 84 16.99 11.68 5.54
C LEU A 84 17.43 10.57 4.58
N THR A 85 18.14 10.94 3.51
CA THR A 85 18.64 10.02 2.47
C THR A 85 19.91 10.61 1.81
N ALA A 86 20.44 9.96 0.77
CA ALA A 86 21.60 10.43 0.01
C ALA A 86 21.16 11.39 -1.11
N ALA A 87 22.03 12.31 -1.53
CA ALA A 87 21.70 13.28 -2.57
C ALA A 87 21.49 12.61 -3.93
N HIS A 88 22.29 11.60 -4.27
CA HIS A 88 22.13 10.87 -5.52
C HIS A 88 20.79 10.11 -5.62
N CYS A 89 20.13 9.81 -4.50
CA CYS A 89 18.80 9.18 -4.48
C CYS A 89 17.67 10.11 -4.94
N VAL A 90 17.92 11.42 -5.03
CA VAL A 90 16.96 12.43 -5.49
C VAL A 90 17.37 13.11 -6.82
N ASP A 91 18.47 12.68 -7.44
CA ASP A 91 18.85 13.07 -8.82
C ASP A 91 17.79 12.62 -9.85
N ILE A 92 17.15 11.47 -9.58
CA ILE A 92 15.87 11.07 -10.14
C ILE A 92 14.79 11.45 -9.10
N PRO A 93 13.69 12.14 -9.47
CA PRO A 93 12.68 12.55 -8.51
C PRO A 93 12.09 11.36 -7.73
N PRO A 94 12.11 11.38 -6.38
CA PRO A 94 11.37 10.41 -5.58
C PRO A 94 9.88 10.58 -5.83
N THR A 95 9.18 9.49 -6.09
CA THR A 95 7.73 9.47 -6.38
C THR A 95 6.92 8.94 -5.20
N ILE A 96 7.48 8.02 -4.42
CA ILE A 96 6.79 7.41 -3.26
C ILE A 96 7.82 6.89 -2.25
N VAL A 97 7.47 6.94 -0.96
CA VAL A 97 8.24 6.34 0.13
C VAL A 97 7.44 5.21 0.77
N PHE A 98 8.07 4.05 0.98
CA PHE A 98 7.45 2.87 1.57
C PHE A 98 8.04 2.56 2.96
N MET A 99 7.17 2.26 3.91
CA MET A 99 7.53 1.85 5.27
C MET A 99 6.96 0.46 5.57
N GLY A 100 7.84 -0.50 5.85
CA GLY A 100 7.50 -1.88 6.19
C GLY A 100 8.68 -2.84 5.98
N PRO A 101 8.64 -4.05 6.55
CA PRO A 101 9.74 -5.03 6.43
C PRO A 101 9.90 -5.57 5.00
N ASN A 102 8.91 -5.38 4.12
CA ASN A 102 9.00 -5.63 2.68
C ASN A 102 8.21 -4.55 1.94
N TYR A 103 8.85 -3.74 1.09
CA TYR A 103 8.16 -2.64 0.39
C TYR A 103 7.24 -3.10 -0.75
N ASP A 104 7.39 -4.34 -1.22
CA ASP A 104 6.50 -4.97 -2.21
C ASP A 104 5.30 -5.69 -1.55
N SER A 105 5.21 -5.65 -0.21
CA SER A 105 4.03 -6.16 0.51
C SER A 105 2.82 -5.25 0.29
N PRO A 106 1.58 -5.79 0.16
CA PRO A 106 0.36 -4.97 0.23
C PRO A 106 0.23 -4.21 1.56
N ASP A 107 0.83 -4.71 2.64
CA ASP A 107 0.82 -4.09 3.97
C ASP A 107 1.86 -2.95 4.13
N ALA A 108 2.69 -2.70 3.10
CA ALA A 108 3.67 -1.62 3.15
C ALA A 108 2.98 -0.25 3.12
N LYS A 109 3.18 0.54 4.17
CA LYS A 109 2.60 1.88 4.33
C LYS A 109 3.23 2.83 3.31
N ARG A 110 2.41 3.59 2.59
CA ARG A 110 2.82 4.38 1.43
C ARG A 110 2.72 5.87 1.74
N PHE A 111 3.83 6.57 1.81
CA PHE A 111 3.88 8.01 2.08
C PHE A 111 4.13 8.76 0.78
N GLU A 112 3.21 9.65 0.41
CA GLU A 112 3.39 10.52 -0.75
C GLU A 112 4.48 11.56 -0.50
N VAL A 113 5.29 11.84 -1.51
CA VAL A 113 6.32 12.89 -1.46
C VAL A 113 5.66 14.26 -1.51
N LEU A 114 5.94 15.10 -0.51
CA LEU A 114 5.56 16.51 -0.49
C LEU A 114 6.55 17.32 -1.35
N ASP A 115 7.83 17.21 -1.02
CA ASP A 115 8.96 17.80 -1.72
C ASP A 115 10.27 17.13 -1.28
N TYR A 116 11.38 17.55 -1.87
CA TYR A 116 12.72 17.09 -1.50
C TYR A 116 13.76 18.17 -1.76
N THR A 117 14.93 18.04 -1.14
CA THR A 117 16.09 18.91 -1.36
C THR A 117 17.36 18.07 -1.21
N ALA A 118 18.33 18.31 -2.09
CA ALA A 118 19.70 17.81 -1.94
C ALA A 118 20.58 18.88 -1.30
N HIS A 119 21.63 18.47 -0.59
CA HIS A 119 22.60 19.40 -0.02
C HIS A 119 23.20 20.29 -1.14
N PRO A 120 23.18 21.64 -1.04
CA PRO A 120 23.56 22.53 -2.15
C PRO A 120 24.98 22.35 -2.72
N SER A 121 25.92 21.83 -1.91
CA SER A 121 27.29 21.48 -2.33
C SER A 121 27.45 20.09 -2.97
N TYR A 122 26.37 19.34 -3.16
CA TYR A 122 26.39 18.11 -3.94
C TYR A 122 26.67 18.41 -5.42
N ASN A 123 27.51 17.60 -6.06
CA ASN A 123 28.04 17.84 -7.41
C ASN A 123 27.65 16.76 -8.44
N GLY A 124 26.68 15.90 -8.13
CA GLY A 124 26.29 14.77 -8.99
C GLY A 124 27.21 13.55 -8.90
N GLN A 125 28.12 13.48 -7.92
CA GLN A 125 29.03 12.34 -7.73
C GLN A 125 28.82 11.67 -6.38
N THR A 126 28.66 10.35 -6.40
CA THR A 126 28.72 9.52 -5.19
C THR A 126 30.09 9.62 -4.53
N GLY A 127 30.13 9.62 -3.20
CA GLY A 127 31.35 9.91 -2.43
C GLY A 127 31.74 11.39 -2.32
N ASN A 128 30.93 12.31 -2.84
CA ASN A 128 30.96 13.70 -2.39
C ASN A 128 30.58 13.74 -0.89
N PRO A 129 31.34 14.45 -0.02
CA PRO A 129 30.97 14.67 1.39
C PRO A 129 29.54 15.17 1.63
N ALA A 130 28.98 15.89 0.65
CA ALA A 130 27.62 16.43 0.62
C ALA A 130 26.59 15.51 -0.06
N ASP A 131 26.85 14.21 -0.20
CA ASP A 131 25.87 13.22 -0.70
C ASP A 131 24.77 12.94 0.36
N VAL A 132 24.01 13.98 0.69
CA VAL A 132 22.94 14.01 1.70
C VAL A 132 21.75 14.79 1.16
N ALA A 133 20.54 14.25 1.31
CA ALA A 133 19.27 14.88 0.94
C ALA A 133 18.22 14.68 2.03
N VAL A 134 17.18 15.49 1.97
CA VAL A 134 15.99 15.34 2.81
C VAL A 134 14.75 15.35 1.91
N VAL A 135 13.93 14.32 2.04
CA VAL A 135 12.62 14.19 1.40
C VAL A 135 11.57 14.45 2.46
N ARG A 136 10.61 15.36 2.21
CA ARG A 136 9.44 15.54 3.07
C ARG A 136 8.29 14.73 2.52
N VAL A 137 7.57 14.02 3.39
CA VAL A 137 6.46 13.15 2.99
C VAL A 137 5.19 13.44 3.80
N LEU A 138 4.04 13.22 3.16
CA LEU A 138 2.71 13.38 3.76
C LEU A 138 2.22 12.07 4.39
N GLY A 139 1.30 12.18 5.35
CA GLY A 139 0.66 11.05 6.02
C GLY A 139 1.34 10.62 7.33
N ALA A 140 2.24 11.43 7.86
CA ALA A 140 2.78 11.21 9.20
C ALA A 140 1.70 11.42 10.28
N ASN A 141 1.82 10.69 11.39
CA ASN A 141 0.96 10.80 12.57
C ASN A 141 1.71 10.35 13.84
N ASP A 142 1.02 10.30 14.99
CA ASP A 142 1.65 9.95 16.28
C ASP A 142 2.22 8.52 16.33
N ARG A 143 1.75 7.61 15.48
CA ARG A 143 2.29 6.24 15.31
C ARG A 143 3.49 6.17 14.35
N THR A 144 3.79 7.21 13.57
CA THR A 144 4.95 7.21 12.67
C THR A 144 6.27 7.14 13.47
N PRO A 145 7.12 6.13 13.26
CA PRO A 145 8.38 5.97 13.99
C PRO A 145 9.40 7.04 13.56
N VAL A 146 10.35 7.34 14.44
CA VAL A 146 11.44 8.32 14.21
C VAL A 146 12.73 7.78 14.82
N ILE A 147 13.82 7.82 14.07
CA ILE A 147 15.19 7.67 14.61
C ILE A 147 15.90 9.02 14.42
N PRO A 148 16.11 9.82 15.48
CA PRO A 148 16.71 11.14 15.34
C PRO A 148 18.15 11.09 14.79
N ILE A 149 18.60 12.20 14.20
CA ILE A 149 20.04 12.37 13.92
C ILE A 149 20.83 12.50 15.23
N THR A 150 22.10 12.15 15.20
CA THR A 150 23.05 12.38 16.30
C THR A 150 23.30 13.88 16.52
N ASP A 151 23.65 14.24 17.75
CA ASP A 151 24.25 15.54 18.04
C ASP A 151 25.68 15.63 17.49
N SER A 152 26.18 16.86 17.35
CA SER A 152 27.57 17.13 16.97
C SER A 152 28.37 17.64 18.18
N PRO A 153 29.49 17.00 18.56
CA PRO A 153 30.13 15.85 17.91
C PRO A 153 29.45 14.50 18.23
N ASP A 154 29.49 13.56 17.28
CA ASP A 154 28.89 12.22 17.40
C ASP A 154 29.69 11.23 18.28
N GLY A 155 30.91 11.62 18.68
CA GLY A 155 31.84 10.79 19.45
C GLY A 155 32.31 9.50 18.75
N LEU A 156 32.24 9.40 17.42
CA LEU A 156 32.70 8.22 16.67
C LEU A 156 34.22 8.08 16.69
N ALA A 157 34.68 6.83 16.71
CA ALA A 157 36.07 6.42 16.53
C ALA A 157 36.17 5.15 15.67
N VAL A 158 37.35 4.91 15.08
CA VAL A 158 37.68 3.62 14.43
C VAL A 158 37.51 2.48 15.44
N GLY A 159 36.98 1.35 14.99
CA GLY A 159 36.62 0.20 15.83
C GLY A 159 35.25 0.29 16.52
N ASN A 160 34.55 1.44 16.48
CA ASN A 160 33.14 1.49 16.89
C ASN A 160 32.28 0.60 15.97
N ARG A 161 31.24 -0.03 16.52
CA ARG A 161 30.25 -0.78 15.75
C ARG A 161 29.04 0.09 15.46
N LEU A 162 28.55 0.07 14.23
CA LEU A 162 27.37 0.77 13.77
C LEU A 162 26.39 -0.22 13.12
N THR A 163 25.10 -0.05 13.41
CA THR A 163 24.03 -0.82 12.78
C THR A 163 23.68 -0.15 11.45
N SER A 164 23.82 -0.86 10.35
CA SER A 164 23.45 -0.39 9.00
C SER A 164 22.19 -1.10 8.56
N VAL A 165 21.23 -0.34 8.03
CA VAL A 165 19.88 -0.83 7.72
C VAL A 165 19.46 -0.33 6.33
N GLY A 166 18.85 -1.19 5.53
CA GLY A 166 18.37 -0.78 4.21
C GLY A 166 17.66 -1.89 3.44
N TYR A 167 17.32 -1.58 2.20
CA TYR A 167 16.62 -2.46 1.27
C TYR A 167 17.53 -2.87 0.09
N GLY A 168 18.84 -2.66 0.23
CA GLY A 168 19.80 -2.90 -0.84
C GLY A 168 19.95 -4.36 -1.25
N ARG A 169 20.66 -4.53 -2.34
CA ARG A 169 20.88 -5.82 -2.99
C ARG A 169 21.58 -6.81 -2.05
N THR A 170 21.05 -8.02 -2.02
CA THR A 170 21.53 -9.10 -1.14
C THR A 170 22.72 -9.87 -1.72
N THR A 171 22.95 -9.72 -3.02
CA THR A 171 23.93 -10.47 -3.80
C THR A 171 24.70 -9.52 -4.73
N PRO A 172 25.97 -9.84 -5.06
CA PRO A 172 26.76 -9.07 -6.02
C PRO A 172 26.10 -8.97 -7.42
N SER A 173 26.58 -8.06 -8.26
CA SER A 173 26.16 -7.98 -9.67
C SER A 173 26.36 -9.31 -10.42
N GLY A 174 25.45 -9.61 -11.36
CA GLY A 174 25.48 -10.85 -12.14
C GLY A 174 24.92 -12.10 -11.46
N ALA A 175 24.64 -12.07 -10.14
CA ALA A 175 23.90 -13.14 -9.47
C ALA A 175 22.38 -13.04 -9.74
N SER A 176 21.72 -14.19 -9.91
CA SER A 176 20.26 -14.28 -9.99
C SER A 176 19.61 -13.78 -8.70
N GLY A 177 18.54 -12.98 -8.80
CA GLY A 177 17.86 -12.41 -7.63
C GLY A 177 18.53 -11.16 -7.06
N GLY A 178 19.14 -10.34 -7.91
CA GLY A 178 19.86 -9.14 -7.50
C GLY A 178 19.01 -8.07 -6.81
N ASP A 179 17.77 -7.86 -7.24
CA ASP A 179 16.87 -6.84 -6.68
C ASP A 179 16.24 -7.35 -5.37
N ASN A 180 16.23 -6.53 -4.31
CA ASN A 180 15.70 -6.86 -2.99
C ASN A 180 14.59 -5.90 -2.59
N THR A 181 13.54 -6.41 -1.96
CA THR A 181 12.41 -5.61 -1.46
C THR A 181 12.25 -5.66 0.06
N ILE A 182 13.00 -6.56 0.72
CA ILE A 182 12.94 -6.82 2.16
C ILE A 182 13.93 -5.89 2.87
N ARG A 183 13.56 -5.32 4.02
CA ARG A 183 14.47 -4.54 4.86
C ARG A 183 15.41 -5.46 5.63
N LYS A 184 16.68 -5.06 5.73
CA LYS A 184 17.77 -5.89 6.21
C LYS A 184 18.67 -5.08 7.13
N VAL A 185 19.37 -5.77 8.03
CA VAL A 185 20.22 -5.16 9.06
C VAL A 185 21.54 -5.90 9.21
N ILE A 186 22.63 -5.15 9.38
CA ILE A 186 23.96 -5.68 9.71
C ILE A 186 24.69 -4.75 10.67
N GLN A 187 25.50 -5.28 11.57
CA GLN A 187 26.46 -4.48 12.34
C GLN A 187 27.84 -4.51 11.71
N MET A 188 28.37 -3.34 11.37
CA MET A 188 29.71 -3.16 10.81
C MET A 188 30.63 -2.41 11.77
N SER A 189 31.91 -2.76 11.79
CA SER A 189 32.93 -2.00 12.50
C SER A 189 33.48 -0.89 11.60
N VAL A 190 33.58 0.33 12.13
CA VAL A 190 34.22 1.46 11.46
C VAL A 190 35.70 1.15 11.26
N THR A 191 36.16 1.07 10.02
CA THR A 191 37.58 0.82 9.67
C THR A 191 38.31 2.10 9.25
N GLU A 192 37.58 3.09 8.74
CA GLU A 192 38.11 4.41 8.41
C GLU A 192 37.14 5.48 8.93
N LEU A 193 37.68 6.59 9.43
CA LEU A 193 36.88 7.72 9.90
C LEU A 193 37.56 9.03 9.56
N SER A 194 36.82 9.91 8.89
CA SER A 194 37.25 11.28 8.58
C SER A 194 36.20 12.30 9.02
N THR A 195 36.45 13.59 8.78
CA THR A 195 35.47 14.66 9.01
C THR A 195 34.30 14.62 8.03
N THR A 196 34.37 13.82 6.96
CA THR A 196 33.38 13.76 5.88
C THR A 196 32.73 12.40 5.74
N HIS A 197 33.42 11.31 6.10
CA HIS A 197 32.97 9.94 5.85
C HIS A 197 33.23 9.00 7.02
N VAL A 198 32.40 7.96 7.07
CA VAL A 198 32.61 6.72 7.83
C VAL A 198 32.81 5.59 6.82
N GLY A 199 33.95 4.89 6.90
CA GLY A 199 34.32 3.81 6.00
C GLY A 199 34.33 2.44 6.69
N TYR A 200 33.94 1.41 5.93
CA TYR A 200 33.84 0.02 6.35
C TYR A 200 34.56 -0.90 5.36
N ARG A 201 35.13 -2.00 5.85
CA ARG A 201 35.62 -3.10 5.03
C ARG A 201 34.74 -4.33 5.15
N TYR A 202 34.53 -4.99 4.02
CA TYR A 202 33.83 -6.26 3.94
C TYR A 202 34.57 -7.32 4.78
N THR A 203 33.85 -7.95 5.70
CA THR A 203 34.35 -9.06 6.53
C THR A 203 33.43 -10.26 6.42
N ASN A 204 32.25 -10.16 7.03
CA ASN A 204 31.11 -11.08 6.87
C ASN A 204 29.96 -10.46 6.07
N GLY A 205 30.00 -9.15 5.82
CA GLY A 205 28.97 -8.44 5.07
C GLY A 205 29.26 -6.95 4.89
N ASN A 206 28.41 -6.27 4.10
CA ASN A 206 28.50 -4.84 3.82
C ASN A 206 27.20 -4.30 3.19
N ILE A 207 27.02 -2.98 3.17
CA ILE A 207 25.97 -2.31 2.37
C ILE A 207 26.20 -2.51 0.87
N CYS A 208 25.13 -2.39 0.08
CA CYS A 208 25.15 -2.57 -1.36
C CYS A 208 24.24 -1.57 -2.10
N GLN A 209 24.12 -1.67 -3.43
CA GLN A 209 23.25 -0.75 -4.17
C GLN A 209 21.80 -0.86 -3.66
N GLY A 210 21.11 0.27 -3.49
CA GLY A 210 19.78 0.34 -2.86
C GLY A 210 19.80 0.53 -1.34
N ASP A 211 20.91 0.23 -0.65
CA ASP A 211 21.12 0.71 0.73
C ASP A 211 21.51 2.19 0.77
N SER A 212 21.92 2.76 -0.37
CA SER A 212 22.11 4.20 -0.58
C SER A 212 21.02 5.02 0.10
N GLY A 213 21.41 5.99 0.92
CA GLY A 213 20.51 6.81 1.71
C GLY A 213 20.03 6.21 3.04
N GLY A 214 20.22 4.90 3.25
CA GLY A 214 19.98 4.24 4.53
C GLY A 214 20.92 4.72 5.63
N PRO A 215 20.58 4.50 6.91
CA PRO A 215 21.36 5.00 8.03
C PRO A 215 22.48 4.06 8.46
N ALA A 216 23.63 4.65 8.78
CA ALA A 216 24.49 4.10 9.82
C ALA A 216 24.00 4.62 11.18
N LEU A 217 23.62 3.70 12.07
CA LEU A 217 23.05 3.96 13.39
C LEU A 217 24.08 3.69 14.49
N ARG A 218 24.10 4.56 15.50
CA ARG A 218 24.80 4.35 16.76
C ARG A 218 23.80 4.25 17.91
N GLY A 219 23.98 3.27 18.79
CA GLY A 219 23.12 3.02 19.94
C GLY A 219 22.33 1.72 19.77
N THR A 220 21.27 1.55 20.57
CA THR A 220 20.29 0.46 20.44
C THR A 220 18.90 0.95 20.90
N GLY A 221 17.83 0.46 20.26
CA GLY A 221 16.46 0.84 20.60
C GLY A 221 16.21 2.35 20.54
N SER A 222 15.52 2.91 21.55
CA SER A 222 15.22 4.35 21.61
C SER A 222 16.46 5.26 21.74
N ALA A 223 17.63 4.70 22.06
CA ALA A 223 18.89 5.42 22.09
C ALA A 223 19.58 5.49 20.71
N GLU A 224 19.04 4.84 19.66
CA GLU A 224 19.63 4.90 18.32
C GLU A 224 19.58 6.30 17.73
N ARG A 225 20.68 6.68 17.10
CA ARG A 225 20.83 7.93 16.35
C ARG A 225 21.48 7.67 15.01
N VAL A 226 20.99 8.34 13.97
CA VAL A 226 21.67 8.35 12.66
C VAL A 226 22.96 9.16 12.77
N VAL A 227 24.10 8.54 12.48
CA VAL A 227 25.43 9.19 12.51
C VAL A 227 26.00 9.44 11.12
N ALA A 228 25.62 8.63 10.13
CA ALA A 228 26.01 8.78 8.74
C ALA A 228 24.94 8.22 7.79
N VAL A 229 24.98 8.64 6.53
CA VAL A 229 24.07 8.24 5.45
C VAL A 229 24.84 7.42 4.42
N HIS A 230 24.38 6.23 4.07
CA HIS A 230 25.04 5.36 3.09
C HIS A 230 25.16 6.03 1.72
N SER A 231 26.36 6.06 1.14
CA SER A 231 26.63 6.78 -0.12
C SER A 231 27.12 5.84 -1.23
N TYR A 232 28.23 5.12 -1.02
CA TYR A 232 28.83 4.32 -2.09
C TYR A 232 29.58 3.08 -1.61
N VAL A 233 29.87 2.21 -2.58
CA VAL A 233 30.54 0.91 -2.41
C VAL A 233 31.62 0.71 -3.46
N VAL A 234 32.62 -0.09 -3.13
CA VAL A 234 33.75 -0.48 -3.98
C VAL A 234 33.82 -2.00 -4.07
N GLY A 235 34.24 -2.53 -5.22
CA GLY A 235 34.45 -3.98 -5.41
C GLY A 235 33.16 -4.80 -5.32
N ASP A 236 32.09 -4.35 -5.98
CA ASP A 236 30.78 -5.01 -6.02
C ASP A 236 30.25 -5.41 -4.63
N CYS A 237 30.24 -4.41 -3.73
CA CYS A 237 29.83 -4.51 -2.33
C CYS A 237 30.70 -5.45 -1.45
N ARG A 238 31.78 -6.01 -2.00
CA ARG A 238 32.64 -7.02 -1.34
C ARG A 238 34.04 -6.54 -0.98
N PHE A 239 34.31 -5.23 -1.04
CA PHE A 239 35.59 -4.66 -0.63
C PHE A 239 35.43 -3.57 0.43
N GLU A 240 35.05 -2.36 0.02
CA GLU A 240 34.92 -1.20 0.91
C GLU A 240 33.57 -0.52 0.68
N ALA A 241 33.05 0.16 1.70
CA ALA A 241 31.87 1.00 1.58
C ALA A 241 31.95 2.21 2.49
N TYR A 242 31.24 3.26 2.12
CA TYR A 242 31.37 4.57 2.72
C TYR A 242 30.01 5.24 2.92
N SER A 243 29.88 5.95 4.03
CA SER A 243 28.71 6.73 4.40
C SER A 243 29.11 8.18 4.68
N ALA A 244 28.36 9.15 4.14
CA ALA A 244 28.54 10.57 4.40
C ALA A 244 28.21 10.89 5.86
N ARG A 245 29.19 11.43 6.60
CA ARG A 245 29.09 11.67 8.05
C ARG A 245 28.23 12.90 8.33
N LEU A 246 27.24 12.78 9.21
CA LEU A 246 26.27 13.86 9.47
C LEU A 246 26.84 14.98 10.33
N THR A 247 27.80 14.70 11.20
CA THR A 247 28.44 15.72 12.05
C THR A 247 29.52 16.53 11.35
N ASN A 248 29.77 16.27 10.06
CA ASN A 248 30.42 17.24 9.20
C ASN A 248 29.66 18.58 9.31
N ALA A 249 30.35 19.69 9.57
CA ALA A 249 29.70 20.97 9.85
C ALA A 249 28.75 21.42 8.72
N SER A 250 29.06 21.14 7.45
CA SER A 250 28.18 21.46 6.33
C SER A 250 26.91 20.61 6.35
N ASN A 251 27.07 19.27 6.46
CA ASN A 251 25.95 18.34 6.51
C ASN A 251 25.04 18.59 7.71
N TYR A 252 25.62 18.82 8.89
CA TYR A 252 24.87 19.08 10.12
C TYR A 252 24.03 20.36 9.99
N GLN A 253 24.64 21.46 9.55
CA GLN A 253 23.93 22.72 9.33
C GLN A 253 22.87 22.60 8.23
N TYR A 254 23.14 21.85 7.16
CA TYR A 254 22.16 21.57 6.11
C TYR A 254 20.94 20.84 6.65
N VAL A 255 21.14 19.67 7.28
CA VAL A 255 20.03 18.87 7.82
C VAL A 255 19.27 19.67 8.87
N GLN A 256 19.92 20.40 9.77
CA GLN A 256 19.22 21.24 10.75
C GLN A 256 18.36 22.33 10.10
N ARG A 257 18.79 22.96 9.00
CA ARG A 257 17.93 23.90 8.23
C ARG A 257 16.73 23.21 7.61
N GLU A 258 16.91 22.00 7.05
CA GLU A 258 15.82 21.21 6.48
C GLU A 258 14.79 20.78 7.54
N LEU A 259 15.25 20.32 8.70
CA LEU A 259 14.40 19.96 9.84
C LEU A 259 13.69 21.18 10.45
N ALA A 260 14.25 22.38 10.32
CA ALA A 260 13.62 23.63 10.75
C ALA A 260 12.59 24.21 9.75
N LYS A 261 12.48 23.68 8.52
CA LYS A 261 11.46 24.13 7.55
C LYS A 261 10.06 23.98 8.14
N ALA A 262 9.22 25.00 7.95
CA ALA A 262 7.82 24.95 8.35
C ALA A 262 7.05 23.86 7.58
N VAL A 263 6.06 23.26 8.24
CA VAL A 263 5.02 22.46 7.57
C VAL A 263 4.15 23.39 6.71
N PRO A 264 3.64 22.92 5.56
CA PRO A 264 2.67 23.68 4.77
C PRO A 264 1.37 23.89 5.56
N ALA A 265 0.58 24.88 5.16
CA ALA A 265 -0.78 25.05 5.68
C ALA A 265 -1.66 23.84 5.31
N ASP A 266 -2.60 23.48 6.18
CA ASP A 266 -3.53 22.36 5.95
C ASP A 266 -4.62 22.81 4.97
N THR A 267 -4.33 22.66 3.67
CA THR A 267 -5.27 22.90 2.56
C THR A 267 -6.04 21.61 2.24
N CYS A 268 -7.10 21.69 1.44
CA CYS A 268 -7.80 20.49 0.96
C CYS A 268 -6.84 19.47 0.30
N ASP A 269 -5.93 19.95 -0.55
CA ASP A 269 -4.90 19.11 -1.21
C ASP A 269 -4.01 18.40 -0.17
N ILE A 270 -3.36 19.16 0.70
CA ILE A 270 -2.42 18.63 1.71
C ILE A 270 -3.13 17.65 2.66
N CYS A 271 -4.34 17.99 3.11
CA CYS A 271 -5.12 17.15 4.00
C CYS A 271 -5.52 15.84 3.31
N THR A 272 -6.10 15.91 2.11
CA THR A 272 -6.52 14.73 1.33
C THR A 272 -5.35 13.80 1.02
N ARG A 273 -4.23 14.35 0.56
CA ARG A 273 -3.01 13.60 0.26
C ARG A 273 -2.40 12.94 1.50
N ALA A 274 -2.45 13.62 2.66
CA ALA A 274 -2.01 13.06 3.93
C ALA A 274 -2.91 11.93 4.44
N GLU A 275 -4.24 12.08 4.40
CA GLU A 275 -5.18 11.02 4.84
C GLU A 275 -5.10 9.77 3.95
N ASN A 276 -4.78 9.94 2.68
CA ASN A 276 -4.52 8.84 1.74
C ASN A 276 -3.06 8.34 1.75
N SER A 277 -2.24 8.81 2.70
CA SER A 277 -0.85 8.40 2.90
C SER A 277 -0.60 7.78 4.28
N GLY A 278 0.50 7.03 4.38
CA GLY A 278 1.05 6.49 5.61
C GLY A 278 0.21 5.37 6.22
N ASP A 279 -0.22 5.59 7.47
CA ASP A 279 -1.01 4.66 8.29
C ASP A 279 -2.40 5.23 8.64
N ASN A 280 -2.87 6.19 7.82
CA ASN A 280 -4.13 6.89 8.04
C ASN A 280 -5.32 6.11 7.48
N THR A 281 -6.52 6.43 7.96
CA THR A 281 -7.73 5.63 7.73
C THR A 281 -8.04 5.48 6.24
N CYS A 282 -7.86 6.53 5.44
CA CYS A 282 -8.16 6.49 4.01
C CYS A 282 -7.09 5.71 3.23
N ALA A 283 -5.81 5.86 3.59
CA ALA A 283 -4.72 5.03 3.07
C ALA A 283 -4.98 3.53 3.30
N ALA A 284 -5.45 3.16 4.49
CA ALA A 284 -5.81 1.78 4.82
C ALA A 284 -6.98 1.25 3.97
N LYS A 285 -8.04 2.05 3.75
CA LYS A 285 -9.17 1.69 2.87
C LYS A 285 -8.74 1.54 1.41
N GLN A 286 -7.85 2.42 0.93
CA GLN A 286 -7.26 2.27 -0.41
C GLN A 286 -6.49 0.96 -0.54
N SER A 287 -5.53 0.68 0.37
CA SER A 287 -4.75 -0.57 0.36
C SER A 287 -5.65 -1.82 0.46
N ALA A 288 -6.68 -1.79 1.31
CA ALA A 288 -7.65 -2.88 1.41
C ALA A 288 -8.39 -3.12 0.09
N CYS A 289 -8.82 -2.07 -0.62
CA CYS A 289 -9.44 -2.21 -1.94
C CYS A 289 -8.44 -2.68 -3.01
N PHE A 290 -7.18 -2.22 -2.98
CA PHE A 290 -6.14 -2.71 -3.92
C PHE A 290 -5.85 -4.21 -3.78
N ALA A 291 -5.97 -4.76 -2.56
CA ALA A 291 -5.79 -6.19 -2.29
C ALA A 291 -7.08 -7.03 -2.47
N ASP A 292 -8.23 -6.38 -2.68
CA ASP A 292 -9.54 -7.04 -2.70
C ASP A 292 -9.96 -7.52 -4.10
N LYS A 293 -10.41 -8.77 -4.20
CA LYS A 293 -10.83 -9.41 -5.45
C LYS A 293 -12.05 -8.75 -6.12
N ASP A 294 -12.99 -8.19 -5.36
CA ASP A 294 -14.19 -7.56 -5.91
C ASP A 294 -13.85 -6.14 -6.42
N CYS A 295 -12.94 -5.43 -5.73
CA CYS A 295 -12.31 -4.22 -6.25
C CYS A 295 -11.50 -4.49 -7.53
N ALA A 296 -10.71 -5.56 -7.58
CA ALA A 296 -9.95 -5.95 -8.76
C ALA A 296 -10.86 -6.26 -9.96
N ALA A 297 -11.97 -6.97 -9.74
CA ALA A 297 -12.97 -7.25 -10.78
C ALA A 297 -13.65 -5.98 -11.32
N LEU A 298 -14.02 -5.04 -10.43
CA LEU A 298 -14.53 -3.73 -10.82
C LEU A 298 -13.51 -2.94 -11.66
N ALA A 299 -12.25 -2.90 -11.21
CA ALA A 299 -11.17 -2.21 -11.91
C ALA A 299 -10.91 -2.82 -13.29
N GLU A 300 -10.85 -4.16 -13.41
CA GLU A 300 -10.67 -4.83 -14.72
C GLU A 300 -11.84 -4.54 -15.67
N CYS A 301 -13.07 -4.43 -15.16
CA CYS A 301 -14.23 -4.04 -15.95
C CYS A 301 -14.12 -2.58 -16.43
N ARG A 302 -13.91 -1.64 -15.49
CA ARG A 302 -13.80 -0.19 -15.78
C ARG A 302 -12.64 0.13 -16.73
N ASN A 303 -11.50 -0.58 -16.62
CA ASN A 303 -10.34 -0.40 -17.51
C ASN A 303 -10.61 -0.73 -18.99
N LYS A 304 -11.73 -1.39 -19.30
CA LYS A 304 -12.16 -1.70 -20.67
C LYS A 304 -13.21 -0.71 -21.20
N CYS A 305 -13.62 0.29 -20.40
CA CYS A 305 -14.66 1.24 -20.75
C CYS A 305 -14.12 2.53 -21.37
N GLY A 306 -14.77 2.98 -22.44
CA GLY A 306 -14.57 4.30 -23.04
C GLY A 306 -15.74 5.28 -22.84
N THR A 307 -16.78 4.90 -22.09
CA THR A 307 -18.00 5.70 -21.89
C THR A 307 -18.55 5.58 -20.47
N THR A 308 -19.22 6.63 -19.99
CA THR A 308 -19.89 6.64 -18.68
C THR A 308 -20.94 5.54 -18.56
N ALA A 309 -21.67 5.22 -19.63
CA ALA A 309 -22.64 4.12 -19.64
C ALA A 309 -21.98 2.74 -19.44
N CYS A 310 -20.79 2.52 -20.01
CA CYS A 310 -20.00 1.32 -19.75
C CYS A 310 -19.52 1.28 -18.29
N THR A 311 -19.03 2.40 -17.76
CA THR A 311 -18.61 2.50 -16.35
C THR A 311 -19.77 2.17 -15.42
N GLN A 312 -20.96 2.75 -15.64
CA GLN A 312 -22.16 2.43 -14.87
C GLN A 312 -22.53 0.94 -14.98
N ALA A 313 -22.47 0.34 -16.16
CA ALA A 313 -22.72 -1.10 -16.31
C ALA A 313 -21.68 -1.99 -15.62
N CYS A 314 -20.45 -1.52 -15.42
CA CYS A 314 -19.43 -2.20 -14.61
C CYS A 314 -19.70 -2.06 -13.11
N ASP A 315 -20.07 -0.86 -12.67
CA ASP A 315 -20.50 -0.56 -11.30
C ASP A 315 -21.73 -1.40 -10.93
N ASP A 316 -22.66 -1.54 -11.87
CA ASP A 316 -23.88 -2.32 -11.73
C ASP A 316 -23.59 -3.80 -11.51
N LYS A 317 -22.57 -4.35 -12.19
CA LYS A 317 -22.14 -5.74 -12.10
C LYS A 317 -21.22 -6.05 -10.92
N ASN A 318 -20.54 -5.05 -10.35
CA ASN A 318 -19.53 -5.25 -9.30
C ASN A 318 -19.84 -4.42 -8.01
N PRO A 319 -21.05 -4.54 -7.42
CA PRO A 319 -21.47 -3.70 -6.30
C PRO A 319 -20.58 -3.79 -5.05
N ARG A 320 -20.03 -4.97 -4.75
CA ARG A 320 -19.11 -5.17 -3.60
C ARG A 320 -17.81 -4.39 -3.77
N GLY A 321 -17.22 -4.45 -4.97
CA GLY A 321 -16.05 -3.65 -5.33
C GLY A 321 -16.36 -2.16 -5.33
N LEU A 322 -17.56 -1.77 -5.75
CA LEU A 322 -17.99 -0.36 -5.77
C LEU A 322 -18.15 0.21 -4.35
N SER A 323 -18.73 -0.55 -3.41
CA SER A 323 -18.81 -0.16 -1.99
C SER A 323 -17.42 0.16 -1.42
N LYS A 324 -16.48 -0.79 -1.55
CA LYS A 324 -15.10 -0.65 -1.09
C LYS A 324 -14.37 0.50 -1.77
N LEU A 325 -14.58 0.69 -3.07
CA LEU A 325 -13.98 1.78 -3.84
C LEU A 325 -14.53 3.15 -3.42
N ASN A 326 -15.84 3.28 -3.23
CA ASN A 326 -16.48 4.51 -2.74
C ASN A 326 -15.99 4.84 -1.32
N ALA A 327 -15.93 3.85 -0.43
CA ALA A 327 -15.38 4.01 0.91
C ALA A 327 -13.91 4.45 0.90
N ALA A 328 -13.12 4.09 -0.11
CA ALA A 328 -11.75 4.57 -0.28
C ALA A 328 -11.68 5.99 -0.89
N ILE A 329 -12.49 6.29 -1.91
CA ILE A 329 -12.49 7.58 -2.63
C ILE A 329 -13.04 8.72 -1.76
N TYR A 330 -14.13 8.49 -1.03
CA TYR A 330 -14.82 9.53 -0.26
C TYR A 330 -14.36 9.61 1.21
N CYS A 331 -13.47 8.73 1.68
CA CYS A 331 -13.01 8.74 3.07
C CYS A 331 -12.46 10.09 3.54
N SER A 332 -11.72 10.82 2.70
CA SER A 332 -11.22 12.16 3.08
C SER A 332 -12.34 13.16 3.30
N CYS A 333 -13.51 12.98 2.67
CA CYS A 333 -14.69 13.81 2.86
C CYS A 333 -15.52 13.38 4.08
N ASP A 334 -15.73 12.07 4.24
CA ASP A 334 -16.74 11.52 5.14
C ASP A 334 -16.18 11.12 6.52
N GLU A 335 -14.90 10.70 6.57
CA GLU A 335 -14.27 10.06 7.74
C GLU A 335 -13.02 10.80 8.24
N SER A 336 -12.77 12.02 7.75
CA SER A 336 -11.59 12.81 8.13
C SER A 336 -11.92 14.29 8.38
N THR A 337 -10.98 15.04 8.97
CA THR A 337 -11.13 16.49 9.16
C THR A 337 -11.08 17.28 7.85
N CYS A 338 -10.68 16.67 6.73
CA CYS A 338 -10.55 17.36 5.44
C CYS A 338 -11.89 17.80 4.84
N GLY A 339 -13.03 17.19 5.21
CA GLY A 339 -14.35 17.57 4.69
C GLY A 339 -14.70 19.07 4.89
N ALA A 340 -14.21 19.67 5.98
CA ALA A 340 -14.38 21.11 6.24
C ALA A 340 -13.45 22.01 5.37
N LEU A 341 -12.34 21.47 4.88
CA LEU A 341 -11.39 22.15 3.99
C LEU A 341 -11.77 21.97 2.50
N CYS A 342 -12.40 20.84 2.16
CA CYS A 342 -12.66 20.36 0.81
C CYS A 342 -14.12 20.59 0.35
N THR A 343 -14.74 21.71 0.73
CA THR A 343 -16.19 21.93 0.51
C THR A 343 -16.64 21.92 -0.96
N GLY A 344 -15.73 22.15 -1.91
CA GLY A 344 -16.01 22.04 -3.35
C GLY A 344 -15.85 20.61 -3.88
N GLU A 345 -14.74 19.97 -3.54
CA GLU A 345 -14.32 18.64 -3.98
C GLU A 345 -15.23 17.56 -3.39
N CYS A 346 -15.56 17.69 -2.10
CA CYS A 346 -16.46 16.81 -1.38
C CYS A 346 -17.95 17.03 -1.71
N ARG A 347 -18.30 17.98 -2.59
CA ARG A 347 -19.69 18.16 -3.04
C ARG A 347 -20.24 16.93 -3.79
N LEU A 348 -19.36 16.13 -4.39
CA LEU A 348 -19.72 14.89 -5.07
C LEU A 348 -19.68 13.66 -4.14
N ALA A 349 -19.14 13.80 -2.92
CA ALA A 349 -19.24 12.75 -1.92
C ALA A 349 -20.71 12.61 -1.49
N PRO A 350 -21.32 11.43 -1.60
CA PRO A 350 -22.67 11.21 -1.13
C PRO A 350 -22.69 11.35 0.39
N LYS A 351 -23.44 12.32 0.92
CA LYS A 351 -23.46 12.70 2.36
C LYS A 351 -23.65 11.54 3.36
N CYS A 352 -24.17 10.39 2.92
CA CYS A 352 -24.31 9.18 3.73
C CYS A 352 -23.69 7.94 3.05
N GLY A 353 -22.59 8.10 2.31
CA GLY A 353 -21.87 7.02 1.60
C GLY A 353 -22.53 6.51 0.31
N ILE A 354 -23.83 6.74 0.12
CA ILE A 354 -24.59 6.39 -1.09
C ILE A 354 -25.84 7.29 -1.25
N ALA A 355 -26.22 7.58 -2.50
CA ALA A 355 -27.52 8.17 -2.82
C ALA A 355 -28.55 7.05 -3.08
N LEU A 356 -29.70 7.10 -2.41
CA LEU A 356 -30.65 5.99 -2.36
C LEU A 356 -32.00 6.30 -3.04
N GLY A 357 -32.34 5.51 -4.06
CA GLY A 357 -33.72 5.42 -4.54
C GLY A 357 -34.23 6.67 -5.28
N ALA A 358 -35.54 6.90 -5.23
CA ALA A 358 -36.18 8.09 -5.80
C ALA A 358 -35.80 9.37 -5.05
N GLU A 359 -35.74 10.52 -5.74
CA GLU A 359 -35.21 11.79 -5.21
C GLU A 359 -35.78 12.20 -3.84
N ALA A 360 -37.10 12.03 -3.63
CA ALA A 360 -37.74 12.33 -2.36
C ALA A 360 -37.24 11.42 -1.21
N CYS A 361 -37.18 10.11 -1.45
CA CYS A 361 -36.64 9.14 -0.48
C CYS A 361 -35.15 9.38 -0.22
N ALA A 362 -34.37 9.63 -1.28
CA ALA A 362 -32.94 9.98 -1.18
C ALA A 362 -32.73 11.19 -0.27
N LYS A 363 -33.51 12.27 -0.48
CA LYS A 363 -33.42 13.52 0.27
C LYS A 363 -33.80 13.33 1.74
N CYS A 364 -34.88 12.59 2.03
CA CYS A 364 -35.30 12.34 3.40
C CYS A 364 -34.34 11.41 4.15
N THR A 365 -33.93 10.27 3.55
CA THR A 365 -33.01 9.33 4.21
C THR A 365 -31.64 9.97 4.49
N THR A 366 -31.16 10.83 3.59
CA THR A 366 -29.95 11.67 3.74
C THR A 366 -30.06 12.74 4.85
N GLY A 367 -31.29 13.15 5.18
CA GLY A 367 -31.57 14.10 6.27
C GLY A 367 -31.78 13.43 7.63
N SER A 368 -32.56 12.33 7.66
CA SER A 368 -33.16 11.76 8.87
C SER A 368 -32.59 10.40 9.28
N CYS A 369 -31.92 9.70 8.38
CA CYS A 369 -31.45 8.32 8.53
C CYS A 369 -29.97 8.12 8.20
N CYS A 370 -29.19 9.20 8.14
CA CYS A 370 -27.83 9.18 7.59
C CYS A 370 -26.92 8.13 8.27
N ASP A 371 -26.96 8.01 9.60
CA ASP A 371 -26.14 7.04 10.35
C ASP A 371 -26.41 5.57 9.96
N ALA A 372 -27.67 5.22 9.69
CA ALA A 372 -28.04 3.88 9.24
C ALA A 372 -27.61 3.67 7.78
N VAL A 373 -27.76 4.69 6.94
CA VAL A 373 -27.40 4.64 5.51
C VAL A 373 -25.89 4.55 5.33
N SER A 374 -25.10 5.34 6.06
CA SER A 374 -23.63 5.32 5.98
C SER A 374 -23.04 4.03 6.54
N ALA A 375 -23.56 3.53 7.67
CA ALA A 375 -23.15 2.23 8.21
C ALA A 375 -23.44 1.08 7.22
N CYS A 376 -24.57 1.12 6.52
CA CYS A 376 -24.90 0.15 5.48
C CYS A 376 -24.09 0.37 4.18
N ALA A 377 -23.75 1.60 3.82
CA ALA A 377 -22.95 1.89 2.62
C ALA A 377 -21.49 1.44 2.75
N ALA A 378 -20.94 1.50 3.97
CA ALA A 378 -19.60 1.04 4.31
C ALA A 378 -19.48 -0.49 4.40
N ASP A 379 -20.60 -1.22 4.55
CA ASP A 379 -20.64 -2.68 4.54
C ASP A 379 -20.92 -3.21 3.13
N ALA A 380 -20.01 -4.03 2.60
CA ALA A 380 -20.10 -4.49 1.21
C ALA A 380 -21.29 -5.41 0.94
N ASP A 381 -21.78 -6.15 1.96
CA ASP A 381 -23.00 -6.96 1.86
C ASP A 381 -24.25 -6.07 1.87
N CYS A 382 -24.33 -5.12 2.80
CA CYS A 382 -25.46 -4.21 2.92
C CYS A 382 -25.58 -3.23 1.74
N PHE A 383 -24.46 -2.74 1.22
CA PHE A 383 -24.41 -1.89 0.02
C PHE A 383 -25.02 -2.59 -1.19
N VAL A 384 -24.82 -3.91 -1.37
CA VAL A 384 -25.51 -4.68 -2.42
C VAL A 384 -27.02 -4.55 -2.24
N CYS A 385 -27.51 -4.78 -1.02
CA CYS A 385 -28.93 -4.76 -0.65
C CYS A 385 -29.63 -3.38 -0.72
N LEU A 386 -28.86 -2.30 -0.88
CA LEU A 386 -29.39 -0.95 -1.11
C LEU A 386 -29.67 -0.63 -2.58
N ARG A 387 -29.24 -1.49 -3.52
CA ARG A 387 -29.36 -1.24 -4.96
C ARG A 387 -30.68 -1.75 -5.53
N ALA A 388 -31.12 -1.11 -6.61
CA ALA A 388 -32.36 -1.48 -7.29
C ALA A 388 -32.35 -2.97 -7.71
N GLY A 389 -33.42 -3.69 -7.38
CA GLY A 389 -33.56 -5.13 -7.63
C GLY A 389 -32.91 -6.04 -6.57
N ALA A 390 -32.04 -5.55 -5.69
CA ALA A 390 -31.29 -6.39 -4.75
C ALA A 390 -32.14 -6.93 -3.58
N ASN A 391 -33.28 -6.33 -3.26
CA ASN A 391 -34.21 -6.84 -2.23
C ASN A 391 -34.84 -8.20 -2.61
N ALA A 392 -34.65 -8.69 -3.85
CA ALA A 392 -35.03 -10.05 -4.25
C ALA A 392 -34.02 -11.12 -3.77
N ASP A 393 -32.83 -10.73 -3.30
CA ASP A 393 -31.86 -11.64 -2.71
C ASP A 393 -32.23 -11.94 -1.25
N ALA A 394 -32.44 -13.22 -0.93
CA ALA A 394 -32.81 -13.66 0.41
C ALA A 394 -31.76 -13.32 1.49
N SER A 395 -30.49 -13.11 1.14
CA SER A 395 -29.47 -12.66 2.08
C SER A 395 -29.75 -11.24 2.60
N CYS A 396 -30.35 -10.37 1.78
CA CYS A 396 -30.71 -9.01 2.15
C CYS A 396 -31.82 -8.92 3.19
N ALA A 397 -32.66 -9.94 3.29
CA ALA A 397 -33.67 -10.06 4.35
C ALA A 397 -33.06 -10.18 5.75
N THR A 398 -31.91 -10.84 5.84
CA THR A 398 -31.23 -11.15 7.11
C THR A 398 -30.15 -10.13 7.49
N ASN A 399 -29.78 -9.21 6.60
CA ASN A 399 -28.77 -8.20 6.85
C ASN A 399 -29.28 -7.13 7.86
N LYS A 400 -28.67 -7.09 9.04
CA LYS A 400 -29.05 -6.20 10.16
C LYS A 400 -28.93 -4.71 9.81
N LEU A 401 -27.90 -4.32 9.06
CA LEU A 401 -27.69 -2.93 8.64
C LEU A 401 -28.76 -2.52 7.62
N ARG A 402 -29.15 -3.43 6.71
CA ARG A 402 -30.20 -3.17 5.71
C ARG A 402 -31.55 -3.00 6.38
N LYS A 403 -31.82 -3.81 7.41
CA LYS A 403 -32.99 -3.67 8.28
C LYS A 403 -32.99 -2.33 9.02
N ALA A 404 -31.86 -1.90 9.59
CA ALA A 404 -31.77 -0.59 10.24
C ALA A 404 -32.10 0.59 9.29
N VAL A 405 -31.67 0.51 8.02
CA VAL A 405 -32.07 1.50 6.99
C VAL A 405 -33.58 1.44 6.72
N ALA A 406 -34.15 0.24 6.57
CA ALA A 406 -35.59 0.07 6.34
C ALA A 406 -36.44 0.59 7.50
N ASP A 407 -36.11 0.19 8.73
CA ASP A 407 -36.82 0.57 9.96
C ASP A 407 -36.75 2.10 10.14
N CYS A 408 -35.62 2.74 9.84
CA CYS A 408 -35.51 4.21 9.86
C CYS A 408 -36.35 4.87 8.76
N ALA A 409 -36.29 4.38 7.52
CA ALA A 409 -37.08 4.92 6.41
C ALA A 409 -38.59 4.79 6.66
N ALA A 410 -39.06 3.64 7.17
CA ALA A 410 -40.45 3.40 7.51
C ALA A 410 -40.96 4.26 8.68
N THR A 411 -40.05 4.70 9.58
CA THR A 411 -40.39 5.54 10.74
C THR A 411 -40.31 7.03 10.43
N LYS A 412 -39.29 7.48 9.69
CA LYS A 412 -38.95 8.91 9.50
C LYS A 412 -39.16 9.45 8.08
N CYS A 413 -39.31 8.58 7.07
CA CYS A 413 -39.39 8.93 5.65
C CYS A 413 -40.51 8.17 4.92
N LYS A 414 -41.57 7.80 5.66
CA LYS A 414 -42.59 6.85 5.20
C LYS A 414 -43.33 7.33 3.94
N ALA A 415 -43.60 8.63 3.83
CA ALA A 415 -44.31 9.19 2.69
C ALA A 415 -43.38 9.31 1.46
N GLU A 416 -42.15 9.74 1.69
CA GLU A 416 -41.12 9.98 0.69
C GLU A 416 -40.58 8.68 0.07
N CYS A 417 -40.55 7.60 0.85
CA CYS A 417 -40.10 6.26 0.45
C CYS A 417 -41.25 5.28 0.14
N ALA A 418 -42.50 5.74 0.03
CA ALA A 418 -43.66 4.85 -0.14
C ALA A 418 -43.60 4.00 -1.42
N SER A 419 -43.05 4.53 -2.50
CA SER A 419 -42.82 3.83 -3.78
C SER A 419 -41.44 3.17 -3.86
N ASP A 420 -40.65 3.22 -2.79
CA ASP A 420 -39.24 2.84 -2.83
C ASP A 420 -38.96 1.53 -2.08
N PRO A 421 -38.31 0.53 -2.72
CA PRO A 421 -37.93 -0.72 -2.07
C PRO A 421 -37.06 -0.55 -0.80
N ILE A 422 -36.42 0.61 -0.58
CA ILE A 422 -35.71 0.93 0.67
C ILE A 422 -36.61 0.77 1.89
N GLY A 423 -37.84 1.29 1.82
CA GLY A 423 -38.76 1.44 2.95
C GLY A 423 -39.65 0.23 3.25
N GLN A 424 -39.65 -0.80 2.40
CA GLN A 424 -40.61 -1.93 2.50
C GLN A 424 -40.20 -3.03 3.50
N GLY A 425 -39.06 -2.88 4.18
CA GLY A 425 -38.49 -3.94 5.01
C GLY A 425 -37.83 -5.03 4.15
N GLY A 426 -36.89 -5.76 4.75
CA GLY A 426 -36.29 -6.94 4.10
C GLY A 426 -37.17 -8.19 4.16
N GLU A 427 -38.48 -8.07 4.41
CA GLU A 427 -39.32 -9.27 4.48
C GLU A 427 -39.60 -9.78 3.06
N PRO A 428 -39.42 -11.09 2.79
CA PRO A 428 -39.88 -11.67 1.53
C PRO A 428 -41.37 -11.39 1.34
N ALA A 429 -41.78 -11.09 0.12
CA ALA A 429 -43.21 -11.07 -0.21
C ALA A 429 -43.83 -12.42 0.23
N PRO A 430 -44.98 -12.41 0.95
CA PRO A 430 -45.56 -13.64 1.46
C PRO A 430 -45.81 -14.59 0.29
N THR A 431 -45.30 -15.81 0.41
CA THR A 431 -45.43 -16.85 -0.62
C THR A 431 -46.92 -17.01 -0.96
N PRO A 432 -47.33 -16.95 -2.24
CA PRO A 432 -48.70 -17.25 -2.62
C PRO A 432 -49.04 -18.66 -2.13
N GLY A 433 -50.01 -18.75 -1.22
CA GLY A 433 -50.42 -20.03 -0.64
C GLY A 433 -50.94 -20.99 -1.70
N GLU A 434 -50.72 -22.29 -1.48
CA GLU A 434 -51.21 -23.35 -2.37
C GLU A 434 -52.73 -23.22 -2.63
N PRO A 435 -53.21 -23.51 -3.86
CA PRO A 435 -54.61 -23.29 -4.19
C PRO A 435 -55.54 -24.30 -3.50
N GLY A 436 -56.35 -23.81 -2.57
CA GLY A 436 -57.56 -24.50 -2.14
C GLY A 436 -58.57 -24.65 -3.30
N ALA A 437 -59.24 -25.80 -3.34
CA ALA A 437 -60.18 -26.19 -4.40
C ALA A 437 -61.46 -25.30 -4.47
N PRO A 438 -62.24 -25.34 -5.56
CA PRO A 438 -62.74 -24.13 -6.22
C PRO A 438 -64.16 -23.70 -5.82
N GLY A 439 -64.45 -22.40 -6.00
CA GLY A 439 -65.81 -21.86 -6.00
C GLY A 439 -65.89 -20.46 -6.61
N GLY A 440 -66.87 -20.24 -7.50
CA GLY A 440 -67.24 -18.91 -8.00
C GLY A 440 -66.46 -18.42 -9.23
N ALA A 441 -67.03 -18.64 -10.43
CA ALA A 441 -66.50 -18.05 -11.65
C ALA A 441 -66.84 -16.56 -11.79
N SER A 442 -65.90 -15.75 -12.28
CA SER A 442 -66.19 -14.55 -13.05
C SER A 442 -65.05 -14.21 -14.00
N THR A 443 -65.44 -13.82 -15.20
CA THR A 443 -64.63 -13.61 -16.41
C THR A 443 -63.55 -12.53 -16.25
N VAL A 444 -62.35 -12.80 -16.76
CA VAL A 444 -61.32 -11.79 -17.04
C VAL A 444 -61.09 -11.70 -18.54
N THR A 445 -61.22 -10.50 -19.10
CA THR A 445 -60.90 -10.20 -20.50
C THR A 445 -59.41 -9.88 -20.63
N THR A 446 -58.72 -10.57 -21.54
CA THR A 446 -57.31 -10.35 -21.84
C THR A 446 -57.11 -9.12 -22.72
N THR A 447 -56.18 -8.23 -22.32
CA THR A 447 -55.50 -7.33 -23.27
C THR A 447 -54.05 -7.13 -22.84
N THR A 448 -53.14 -7.37 -23.78
CA THR A 448 -51.67 -7.28 -23.61
C THR A 448 -51.14 -5.93 -24.10
N THR A 449 -49.84 -5.69 -23.87
CA THR A 449 -49.02 -4.52 -24.28
C THR A 449 -49.18 -3.25 -23.44
N GLY A 450 -48.11 -2.49 -23.14
CA GLY A 450 -46.70 -2.69 -23.52
C GLY A 450 -45.72 -1.81 -22.72
N CYS A 451 -44.42 -2.02 -22.93
CA CYS A 451 -43.34 -1.29 -22.24
C CYS A 451 -43.29 0.21 -22.58
N SER A 452 -42.81 1.02 -21.63
CA SER A 452 -42.25 2.36 -21.89
C SER A 452 -41.26 2.75 -20.79
N THR A 453 -39.96 2.65 -21.05
CA THR A 453 -38.91 3.18 -20.17
C THR A 453 -38.64 4.64 -20.51
N SER A 454 -38.91 5.54 -19.56
CA SER A 454 -38.55 6.96 -19.70
C SER A 454 -37.17 7.21 -19.11
N ALA A 455 -36.26 7.76 -19.91
CA ALA A 455 -34.93 8.14 -19.46
C ALA A 455 -34.95 9.49 -18.71
N ALA A 456 -34.14 9.61 -17.66
CA ALA A 456 -33.84 10.87 -16.96
C ALA A 456 -32.32 11.15 -17.00
N PRO A 457 -31.87 12.40 -16.92
CA PRO A 457 -30.58 12.78 -17.52
C PRO A 457 -29.40 12.94 -16.54
N GLY A 458 -28.20 12.75 -17.06
CA GLY A 458 -27.08 13.68 -16.89
C GLY A 458 -26.30 13.67 -15.57
N GLY A 459 -25.10 13.08 -15.60
CA GLY A 459 -24.10 13.18 -14.53
C GLY A 459 -22.70 12.83 -15.03
N GLY A 460 -22.11 13.67 -15.86
CA GLY A 460 -20.78 13.43 -16.43
C GLY A 460 -19.68 13.55 -15.38
N VAL A 461 -18.97 12.44 -15.10
CA VAL A 461 -17.78 12.43 -14.25
C VAL A 461 -16.62 13.19 -14.91
N GLY A 462 -16.44 14.45 -14.51
CA GLY A 462 -15.25 15.23 -14.79
C GLY A 462 -14.39 15.39 -13.54
N GLY A 463 -13.13 14.99 -13.61
CA GLY A 463 -12.08 15.69 -12.85
C GLY A 463 -11.79 15.30 -11.39
N LEU A 464 -11.92 14.04 -10.98
CA LEU A 464 -11.02 13.49 -9.93
C LEU A 464 -10.10 12.44 -10.55
N GLY A 465 -9.01 12.94 -11.16
CA GLY A 465 -7.92 12.13 -11.68
C GLY A 465 -7.01 11.58 -10.59
N LEU A 466 -7.56 10.78 -9.67
CA LEU A 466 -6.74 9.89 -8.86
C LEU A 466 -6.10 8.87 -9.79
N ALA A 467 -4.82 9.12 -10.12
CA ALA A 467 -4.01 8.19 -10.88
C ALA A 467 -3.74 6.94 -10.01
N PHE A 468 -4.69 5.99 -10.03
CA PHE A 468 -4.53 4.67 -9.43
C PHE A 468 -3.18 4.10 -9.88
N GLY A 469 -2.27 3.93 -8.92
CA GLY A 469 -0.85 3.69 -9.17
C GLY A 469 -0.55 2.31 -9.77
N ALA A 470 -0.87 2.12 -11.05
CA ALA A 470 -0.53 0.94 -11.85
C ALA A 470 1.00 0.77 -12.06
N VAL A 471 1.80 1.71 -11.53
CA VAL A 471 3.25 1.79 -11.67
C VAL A 471 3.98 0.72 -10.83
N ALA A 472 3.49 0.37 -9.64
CA ALA A 472 4.19 -0.55 -8.75
C ALA A 472 4.15 -2.03 -9.25
N MET A 473 2.96 -2.61 -9.44
CA MET A 473 2.84 -4.02 -9.83
C MET A 473 3.09 -4.30 -11.32
N GLY A 474 3.04 -3.28 -12.19
CA GLY A 474 3.24 -3.44 -13.63
C GLY A 474 4.65 -3.92 -14.02
N LEU A 475 5.67 -3.57 -13.21
CA LEU A 475 7.07 -3.92 -13.47
C LEU A 475 7.38 -5.39 -13.12
N ALA A 476 6.85 -5.90 -12.01
CA ALA A 476 6.98 -7.31 -11.62
C ALA A 476 6.28 -8.24 -12.64
N ALA A 477 5.08 -7.88 -13.09
CA ALA A 477 4.31 -8.67 -14.05
C ALA A 477 4.92 -8.66 -15.47
N ARG A 478 5.49 -7.53 -15.93
CA ARG A 478 6.13 -7.46 -17.26
C ARG A 478 7.49 -8.14 -17.33
N ARG A 479 8.29 -8.18 -16.25
CA ARG A 479 9.57 -8.94 -16.25
C ARG A 479 9.37 -10.46 -16.36
N ARG A 480 8.34 -11.03 -15.75
CA ARG A 480 8.04 -12.49 -15.86
C ARG A 480 7.68 -12.95 -17.28
N ARG A 481 7.30 -12.06 -18.20
CA ARG A 481 6.98 -12.40 -19.60
C ARG A 481 8.15 -12.24 -20.59
N ARG A 482 9.38 -12.02 -20.11
CA ARG A 482 10.61 -11.97 -20.95
C ARG A 482 11.64 -13.06 -20.61
N LEU A 483 11.26 -14.04 -19.79
CA LEU A 483 12.08 -15.19 -19.41
C LEU A 483 11.27 -16.51 -19.51
N GLY A 484 10.41 -16.59 -20.52
CA GLY A 484 9.69 -17.80 -20.95
C GLY A 484 9.83 -17.95 -22.46
#